data_AF-A0A7K2Q0J9-F1
#
_entry.id   AF-A0A7K2Q0J9-F1
#
_cell.length_a   1.000
_cell.length_b   1.000
_cell.length_c   1.000
_cell.angle_alpha   90.00
_cell.angle_beta   90.00
_cell.angle_gamma   90.00
#
_symmetry.space_group_name_H-M   'P 1'
#
loop_
_entity.id
_entity.type
_entity.pdbx_description
1 polymer ?
#
loop_
_entity_poly.entity_id
_entity_poly.type
_entity_poly.pdbx_seq_one_letter_code
_entity_poly.pdbx_strand_id
1 'polypeptide(L)'
;MSFEEQVVRALGRERADRVQGAARQLMTLADDDAQSTQSVVHINVPLHAHNAHDATAELANLLNATAPEETWTFVTVSHPDGTWSGKASPFMKDTTALDSRDWIAHFALSDLHMRMAAWRLTQLWRAAELAEQTVEALGRWRLLVAAACSRSLLEGAAALTHETTLLHKAWDTFKKAGPPTTDSLTRFSADLNNRLAKLQYASRVGQSAGQTPVLQSTNVMTYSNKLAKNTTTVDVLYLYGWLCDAVHPSFGSATTHTVLRASDRPKTHAIEHYARHPLKPLAASGYAMQPTVAHAAADPLVLAADVVYSSLSLVQWTMGDLGLTAEIHGLNRLSYAGDSDQPPQRSDACPCGSGRKYKRCVHRWGQPSTPPPPAVEP
;
A
#
# COMPACT_ATOMS: atom_id res chain seq x y z
N MET A 1 -35.83 21.69 -4.46
CA MET A 1 -34.40 21.38 -4.61
C MET A 1 -34.19 19.99 -4.07
N SER A 2 -33.72 19.05 -4.91
CA SER A 2 -33.41 17.70 -4.47
C SER A 2 -32.30 17.74 -3.39
N PHE A 3 -32.18 16.68 -2.59
CA PHE A 3 -31.13 16.61 -1.58
C PHE A 3 -29.73 16.69 -2.22
N GLU A 4 -29.56 16.03 -3.37
CA GLU A 4 -28.32 16.04 -4.14
C GLU A 4 -27.94 17.45 -4.63
N GLU A 5 -28.92 18.24 -5.11
CA GLU A 5 -28.69 19.65 -5.47
C GLU A 5 -28.24 20.48 -4.27
N GLN A 6 -28.75 20.19 -3.06
CA GLN A 6 -28.32 20.87 -1.83
C GLN A 6 -26.88 20.50 -1.46
N VAL A 7 -26.51 19.22 -1.58
CA VAL A 7 -25.14 18.74 -1.30
C VAL A 7 -24.14 19.39 -2.27
N VAL A 8 -24.42 19.36 -3.57
CA VAL A 8 -23.55 19.98 -4.60
C VAL A 8 -23.45 21.48 -4.37
N ARG A 9 -24.56 22.15 -4.02
CA ARG A 9 -24.53 23.58 -3.68
C ARG A 9 -23.68 23.89 -2.45
N ALA A 10 -23.71 23.04 -1.43
CA ALA A 10 -22.96 23.25 -0.19
C ALA A 10 -21.46 22.94 -0.34
N LEU A 11 -21.10 21.91 -1.12
CA LEU A 11 -19.70 21.61 -1.45
C LEU A 11 -19.10 22.59 -2.48
N GLY A 12 -19.94 23.08 -3.39
CA GLY A 12 -19.55 23.71 -4.64
C GLY A 12 -19.35 22.65 -5.73
N ARG A 13 -19.82 22.94 -6.96
CA ARG A 13 -19.80 22.00 -8.08
C ARG A 13 -18.40 21.47 -8.39
N GLU A 14 -17.40 22.35 -8.47
CA GLU A 14 -16.00 21.96 -8.72
C GLU A 14 -15.47 20.94 -7.70
N ARG A 15 -15.76 21.15 -6.40
CA ARG A 15 -15.33 20.23 -5.34
C ARG A 15 -16.08 18.91 -5.42
N ALA A 16 -17.39 18.95 -5.67
CA ALA A 16 -18.20 17.74 -5.84
C ALA A 16 -17.67 16.90 -7.01
N ASP A 17 -17.38 17.54 -8.15
CA ASP A 17 -16.84 16.88 -9.35
C ASP A 17 -15.45 16.27 -9.06
N ARG A 18 -14.56 17.00 -8.36
CA ARG A 18 -13.25 16.49 -7.95
C ARG A 18 -13.33 15.29 -7.02
N VAL A 19 -14.21 15.34 -6.02
CA VAL A 19 -14.41 14.23 -5.06
C VAL A 19 -14.91 12.98 -5.78
N GLN A 20 -15.91 13.13 -6.66
CA GLN A 20 -16.42 12.02 -7.46
C GLN A 20 -15.36 11.47 -8.42
N GLY A 21 -14.60 12.35 -9.08
CA GLY A 21 -13.52 11.97 -9.98
C GLY A 21 -12.42 11.17 -9.26
N ALA A 22 -11.95 11.67 -8.11
CA ALA A 22 -10.92 11.03 -7.31
C ALA A 22 -11.35 9.64 -6.79
N ALA A 23 -12.59 9.52 -6.28
CA ALA A 23 -13.10 8.23 -5.84
C ALA A 23 -13.27 7.25 -7.01
N ARG A 24 -13.82 7.72 -8.14
CA ARG A 24 -13.96 6.91 -9.35
C ARG A 24 -12.62 6.39 -9.84
N GLN A 25 -11.58 7.22 -9.83
CA GLN A 25 -10.23 6.79 -10.21
C GLN A 25 -9.72 5.64 -9.34
N LEU A 26 -9.90 5.70 -8.03
CA LEU A 26 -9.49 4.61 -7.12
C LEU A 26 -10.33 3.35 -7.32
N MET A 27 -11.64 3.48 -7.51
CA MET A 27 -12.54 2.34 -7.75
C MET A 27 -12.20 1.66 -9.09
N THR A 28 -12.06 2.43 -10.17
CA THR A 28 -11.65 1.88 -11.48
C THR A 28 -10.30 1.20 -11.39
N LEU A 29 -9.32 1.79 -10.69
CA LEU A 29 -8.03 1.14 -10.48
C LEU A 29 -8.17 -0.19 -9.72
N ALA A 30 -9.06 -0.28 -8.72
CA ALA A 30 -9.32 -1.51 -7.97
C ALA A 30 -10.09 -2.57 -8.76
N ASP A 31 -11.04 -2.14 -9.61
CA ASP A 31 -11.83 -3.01 -10.49
C ASP A 31 -10.97 -3.61 -11.62
N ASP A 32 -10.06 -2.82 -12.17
CA ASP A 32 -9.12 -3.24 -13.23
C ASP A 32 -7.97 -4.12 -12.71
N ASP A 33 -7.72 -4.13 -11.39
CA ASP A 33 -6.69 -4.97 -10.76
C ASP A 33 -7.24 -6.37 -10.42
N ALA A 34 -6.35 -7.24 -9.94
CA ALA A 34 -6.73 -8.60 -9.57
C ALA A 34 -7.75 -8.59 -8.42
N GLN A 35 -8.80 -9.41 -8.52
CA GLN A 35 -9.81 -9.56 -7.46
C GLN A 35 -9.39 -10.53 -6.34
N SER A 36 -8.29 -11.25 -6.56
CA SER A 36 -7.64 -12.08 -5.56
C SER A 36 -6.17 -12.26 -5.92
N THR A 37 -5.35 -12.59 -4.93
CA THR A 37 -3.95 -12.92 -5.15
C THR A 37 -3.50 -13.98 -4.15
N GLN A 38 -2.56 -14.82 -4.57
CA GLN A 38 -1.91 -15.79 -3.71
C GLN A 38 -0.51 -15.30 -3.37
N SER A 39 0.00 -15.70 -2.21
CA SER A 39 1.40 -15.50 -1.84
C SER A 39 1.91 -16.74 -1.12
N VAL A 40 3.07 -17.22 -1.52
CA VAL A 40 3.79 -18.27 -0.80
C VAL A 40 4.63 -17.63 0.29
N VAL A 41 4.77 -18.30 1.42
CA VAL A 41 5.76 -17.96 2.45
C VAL A 41 6.69 -19.16 2.59
N HIS A 42 7.95 -19.01 2.19
CA HIS A 42 8.92 -20.09 2.36
C HIS A 42 9.42 -20.13 3.80
N ILE A 43 9.31 -21.30 4.42
CA ILE A 43 9.78 -21.54 5.79
C ILE A 43 11.15 -22.22 5.71
N ASN A 44 12.08 -21.76 6.55
CA ASN A 44 13.38 -22.41 6.69
C ASN A 44 13.21 -23.75 7.43
N VAL A 45 13.63 -24.82 6.79
CA VAL A 45 13.72 -26.16 7.38
C VAL A 45 15.11 -26.29 8.00
N PRO A 46 15.27 -26.43 9.32
CA PRO A 46 16.58 -26.70 9.91
C PRO A 46 17.08 -28.08 9.47
N LEU A 47 18.36 -28.17 9.13
CA LEU A 47 19.01 -29.41 8.66
C LEU A 47 20.16 -29.77 9.62
N HIS A 48 20.36 -31.06 9.85
CA HIS A 48 21.38 -31.61 10.75
C HIS A 48 22.71 -31.90 10.04
N ALA A 49 22.77 -31.67 8.74
CA ALA A 49 23.94 -31.87 7.92
C ALA A 49 25.19 -31.07 8.36
N HIS A 50 26.36 -31.60 8.01
CA HIS A 50 27.66 -30.98 8.27
C HIS A 50 28.33 -30.41 7.01
N ASN A 51 27.77 -30.69 5.84
CA ASN A 51 28.25 -30.20 4.54
C ASN A 51 27.08 -30.08 3.56
N ALA A 52 27.35 -29.46 2.40
CA ALA A 52 26.33 -29.19 1.38
C ALA A 52 25.69 -30.45 0.80
N HIS A 53 26.47 -31.52 0.62
CA HIS A 53 25.97 -32.77 0.05
C HIS A 53 24.96 -33.43 0.98
N ASP A 54 25.31 -33.56 2.27
CA ASP A 54 24.44 -34.13 3.28
C ASP A 54 23.18 -33.27 3.48
N ALA A 55 23.31 -31.94 3.43
CA ALA A 55 22.17 -31.03 3.55
C ALA A 55 21.18 -31.20 2.40
N THR A 56 21.70 -31.33 1.17
CA THR A 56 20.91 -31.56 -0.03
C THR A 56 20.19 -32.90 0.06
N ALA A 57 20.89 -33.96 0.46
CA ALA A 57 20.33 -35.29 0.61
C ALA A 57 19.26 -35.35 1.72
N GLU A 58 19.52 -34.73 2.88
CA GLU A 58 18.57 -34.63 3.99
C GLU A 58 17.29 -33.94 3.56
N LEU A 59 17.39 -32.77 2.92
CA LEU A 59 16.22 -32.03 2.44
C LEU A 59 15.46 -32.79 1.36
N ALA A 60 16.15 -33.37 0.37
CA ALA A 60 15.50 -34.15 -0.67
C ALA A 60 14.75 -35.37 -0.10
N ASN A 61 15.34 -36.08 0.87
CA ASN A 61 14.69 -37.20 1.56
C ASN A 61 13.47 -36.75 2.34
N LEU A 62 13.54 -35.62 3.06
CA LEU A 62 12.40 -35.04 3.77
C LEU A 62 11.24 -34.69 2.83
N LEU A 63 11.54 -34.05 1.69
CA LEU A 63 10.55 -33.67 0.70
C LEU A 63 9.91 -34.91 0.05
N ASN A 64 10.71 -35.88 -0.39
CA ASN A 64 10.23 -37.13 -0.99
C ASN A 64 9.39 -37.96 -0.02
N ALA A 65 9.76 -38.00 1.26
CA ALA A 65 8.97 -38.72 2.27
C ALA A 65 7.62 -38.05 2.56
N THR A 66 7.54 -36.72 2.43
CA THR A 66 6.33 -35.95 2.75
C THR A 66 5.37 -35.88 1.56
N ALA A 67 5.88 -35.70 0.34
CA ALA A 67 5.09 -35.53 -0.86
C ALA A 67 5.84 -36.12 -2.09
N PRO A 68 5.84 -37.46 -2.26
CA PRO A 68 6.66 -38.14 -3.28
C PRO A 68 6.23 -37.83 -4.73
N GLU A 69 4.98 -37.43 -4.94
CA GLU A 69 4.43 -37.10 -6.26
C GLU A 69 4.64 -35.63 -6.65
N GLU A 70 5.14 -34.79 -5.73
CA GLU A 70 5.37 -33.38 -5.99
C GLU A 70 6.77 -33.13 -6.55
N THR A 71 6.87 -32.28 -7.57
CA THR A 71 8.15 -31.77 -8.05
C THR A 71 8.53 -30.52 -7.27
N TRP A 72 9.66 -30.60 -6.55
CA TRP A 72 10.16 -29.52 -5.70
C TRP A 72 11.35 -28.82 -6.33
N THR A 73 11.34 -27.49 -6.28
CA THR A 73 12.56 -26.68 -6.38
C THR A 73 13.01 -26.35 -4.98
N PHE A 74 14.28 -26.59 -4.65
CA PHE A 74 14.78 -26.33 -3.31
C PHE A 74 16.21 -25.83 -3.31
N VAL A 75 16.58 -25.18 -2.20
CA VAL A 75 17.92 -24.63 -1.97
C VAL A 75 18.34 -24.95 -0.54
N THR A 76 19.62 -25.23 -0.36
CA THR A 76 20.24 -25.39 0.97
C THR A 76 21.21 -24.26 1.21
N VAL A 77 21.19 -23.71 2.43
CA VAL A 77 21.98 -22.56 2.84
C VAL A 77 22.79 -22.94 4.07
N SER A 78 24.10 -22.69 4.02
CA SER A 78 24.99 -22.73 5.18
C SER A 78 24.98 -21.39 5.90
N HIS A 79 24.93 -21.41 7.23
CA HIS A 79 24.98 -20.22 8.07
C HIS A 79 26.37 -20.00 8.67
N PRO A 80 26.72 -18.75 9.08
CA PRO A 80 28.01 -18.46 9.69
C PRO A 80 28.31 -19.23 10.99
N ASP A 81 27.29 -19.72 11.67
CA ASP A 81 27.39 -20.53 12.88
C ASP A 81 27.64 -22.03 12.60
N GLY A 82 27.79 -22.41 11.32
CA GLY A 82 27.99 -23.78 10.87
C GLY A 82 26.71 -24.60 10.74
N THR A 83 25.53 -24.03 11.04
CA THR A 83 24.25 -24.70 10.84
C THR A 83 23.81 -24.66 9.37
N TRP A 84 22.88 -25.55 9.02
CA TRP A 84 22.30 -25.62 7.67
C TRP A 84 20.79 -25.44 7.73
N SER A 85 20.24 -24.82 6.70
CA SER A 85 18.80 -24.78 6.48
C SER A 85 18.42 -25.01 5.03
N GLY A 86 17.26 -25.61 4.82
CA GLY A 86 16.63 -25.78 3.52
C GLY A 86 15.49 -24.80 3.31
N LYS A 87 15.24 -24.43 2.06
CA LYS A 87 13.94 -23.91 1.62
C LYS A 87 13.50 -24.68 0.39
N ALA A 88 12.20 -24.92 0.27
CA ALA A 88 11.63 -25.67 -0.86
C ALA A 88 10.31 -25.05 -1.30
N SER A 89 10.00 -25.20 -2.59
CA SER A 89 8.74 -24.76 -3.17
C SER A 89 8.30 -25.73 -4.28
N PRO A 90 7.05 -26.23 -4.24
CA PRO A 90 6.47 -26.98 -5.36
C PRO A 90 5.86 -26.05 -6.41
N PHE A 91 5.83 -24.75 -6.11
CA PHE A 91 5.21 -23.70 -6.91
C PHE A 91 6.21 -22.98 -7.81
N MET A 92 7.46 -23.41 -7.88
CA MET A 92 8.42 -22.92 -8.85
C MET A 92 8.45 -23.86 -10.06
N LYS A 93 8.54 -23.28 -11.26
CA LYS A 93 8.76 -24.03 -12.49
C LYS A 93 10.18 -24.56 -12.51
N ASP A 94 10.40 -25.57 -13.34
CA ASP A 94 11.72 -26.16 -13.51
C ASP A 94 12.73 -25.08 -13.94
N THR A 95 13.70 -24.83 -13.06
CA THR A 95 14.73 -23.81 -13.23
C THR A 95 15.92 -24.34 -14.03
N THR A 96 15.96 -25.63 -14.40
CA THR A 96 17.05 -26.20 -15.22
C THR A 96 17.13 -25.59 -16.63
N ALA A 97 16.03 -25.01 -17.11
CA ALA A 97 15.97 -24.28 -18.39
C ALA A 97 16.37 -22.80 -18.27
N LEU A 98 16.59 -22.29 -17.05
CA LEU A 98 17.14 -20.96 -16.87
C LEU A 98 18.65 -21.03 -17.14
N ASP A 99 19.10 -20.40 -18.22
CA ASP A 99 20.53 -20.12 -18.50
C ASP A 99 21.16 -19.15 -17.46
N SER A 100 20.48 -18.91 -16.34
CA SER A 100 20.73 -17.86 -15.38
C SER A 100 21.62 -18.33 -14.23
N ARG A 101 22.70 -17.57 -13.99
CA ARG A 101 23.58 -17.75 -12.83
C ARG A 101 22.95 -17.27 -11.52
N ASP A 102 21.75 -16.69 -11.54
CA ASP A 102 21.16 -15.94 -10.43
C ASP A 102 19.95 -16.65 -9.78
N TRP A 103 19.83 -17.98 -9.93
CA TRP A 103 18.74 -18.78 -9.34
C TRP A 103 18.59 -18.61 -7.82
N ILE A 104 19.67 -18.27 -7.11
CA ILE A 104 19.63 -17.96 -5.67
C ILE A 104 18.84 -16.67 -5.42
N ALA A 105 19.04 -15.63 -6.24
CA ALA A 105 18.29 -14.36 -6.15
C ALA A 105 16.81 -14.59 -6.45
N HIS A 106 16.52 -15.40 -7.47
CA HIS A 106 15.16 -15.81 -7.78
C HIS A 106 14.48 -16.45 -6.55
N PHE A 107 15.10 -17.49 -6.00
CA PHE A 107 14.53 -18.24 -4.89
C PHE A 107 14.36 -17.37 -3.64
N ALA A 108 15.34 -16.52 -3.31
CA ALA A 108 15.33 -15.70 -2.10
C ALA A 108 14.38 -14.50 -2.14
N LEU A 109 13.90 -14.11 -3.34
CA LEU A 109 13.08 -12.92 -3.54
C LEU A 109 11.68 -13.22 -4.08
N SER A 110 11.40 -14.43 -4.57
CA SER A 110 10.10 -14.77 -5.16
C SER A 110 8.94 -14.62 -4.16
N ASP A 111 9.05 -15.19 -2.96
CA ASP A 111 8.00 -15.05 -1.93
C ASP A 111 7.82 -13.59 -1.50
N LEU A 112 8.91 -12.83 -1.39
CA LEU A 112 8.87 -11.41 -1.07
C LEU A 112 8.19 -10.58 -2.17
N HIS A 113 8.41 -10.92 -3.44
CA HIS A 113 7.75 -10.28 -4.58
C HIS A 113 6.23 -10.56 -4.56
N MET A 114 5.81 -11.80 -4.32
CA MET A 114 4.39 -12.14 -4.15
C MET A 114 3.75 -11.44 -2.95
N ARG A 115 4.50 -11.23 -1.86
CA ARG A 115 4.01 -10.49 -0.69
C ARG A 115 3.93 -8.99 -0.93
N MET A 116 4.86 -8.42 -1.70
CA MET A 116 4.76 -7.02 -2.14
C MET A 116 3.51 -6.82 -2.99
N ALA A 117 3.20 -7.76 -3.90
CA ALA A 117 1.98 -7.79 -4.68
C ALA A 117 0.72 -7.80 -3.80
N ALA A 118 0.64 -8.75 -2.86
CA ALA A 118 -0.48 -8.83 -1.92
C ALA A 118 -0.63 -7.57 -1.07
N TRP A 119 0.49 -7.00 -0.59
CA TRP A 119 0.46 -5.75 0.16
C TRP A 119 -0.06 -4.60 -0.71
N ARG A 120 0.46 -4.40 -1.93
CA ARG A 120 -0.01 -3.36 -2.88
C ARG A 120 -1.53 -3.47 -3.08
N LEU A 121 -2.01 -4.67 -3.38
CA LEU A 121 -3.41 -4.93 -3.71
C LEU A 121 -4.34 -4.62 -2.53
N THR A 122 -3.97 -5.06 -1.33
CA THR A 122 -4.76 -4.77 -0.12
C THR A 122 -4.80 -3.27 0.22
N GLN A 123 -3.74 -2.51 -0.08
CA GLN A 123 -3.77 -1.05 0.09
C GLN A 123 -4.70 -0.38 -0.93
N LEU A 124 -4.71 -0.86 -2.18
CA LEU A 124 -5.61 -0.36 -3.23
C LEU A 124 -7.08 -0.61 -2.88
N TRP A 125 -7.45 -1.86 -2.55
CA TRP A 125 -8.83 -2.19 -2.18
C TRP A 125 -9.32 -1.36 -0.99
N ARG A 126 -8.51 -1.28 0.07
CA ARG A 126 -8.84 -0.45 1.24
C ARG A 126 -9.03 1.03 0.86
N ALA A 127 -8.19 1.57 -0.02
CA ALA A 127 -8.31 2.95 -0.46
C ALA A 127 -9.60 3.19 -1.27
N ALA A 128 -9.95 2.27 -2.16
CA ALA A 128 -11.17 2.31 -2.95
C ALA A 128 -12.43 2.24 -2.06
N GLU A 129 -12.50 1.28 -1.13
CA GLU A 129 -13.61 1.15 -0.18
C GLU A 129 -13.80 2.42 0.66
N LEU A 130 -12.71 2.97 1.21
CA LEU A 130 -12.79 4.19 2.02
C LEU A 130 -13.22 5.40 1.18
N ALA A 131 -12.74 5.53 -0.06
CA ALA A 131 -13.12 6.61 -0.95
C ALA A 131 -14.60 6.51 -1.35
N GLU A 132 -15.07 5.33 -1.75
CA GLU A 132 -16.48 5.07 -2.07
C GLU A 132 -17.38 5.47 -0.89
N GLN A 133 -17.05 4.99 0.31
CA GLN A 133 -17.84 5.26 1.51
C GLN A 133 -17.82 6.74 1.91
N THR A 134 -16.71 7.46 1.70
CA THR A 134 -16.70 8.91 1.90
C THR A 134 -17.64 9.62 0.92
N VAL A 135 -17.64 9.26 -0.37
CA VAL A 135 -18.52 9.87 -1.37
C VAL A 135 -19.99 9.57 -1.07
N GLU A 136 -20.33 8.31 -0.76
CA GLU A 136 -21.68 7.92 -0.39
C GLU A 136 -22.16 8.69 0.85
N ALA A 137 -21.30 8.78 1.88
CA ALA A 137 -21.61 9.50 3.10
C ALA A 137 -21.81 11.00 2.87
N LEU A 138 -20.96 11.64 2.05
CA LEU A 138 -21.14 13.04 1.65
C LEU A 138 -22.44 13.24 0.86
N GLY A 139 -22.74 12.35 -0.08
CA GLY A 139 -23.97 12.34 -0.88
C GLY A 139 -25.24 12.16 -0.05
N ARG A 140 -25.12 11.58 1.16
CA ARG A 140 -26.19 11.44 2.17
C ARG A 140 -26.07 12.43 3.35
N TRP A 141 -25.12 13.36 3.28
CA TRP A 141 -24.77 14.33 4.33
C TRP A 141 -24.54 13.71 5.72
N ARG A 142 -23.99 12.49 5.76
CA ARG A 142 -23.57 11.75 6.96
C ARG A 142 -22.14 12.14 7.33
N LEU A 143 -21.97 13.39 7.77
CA LEU A 143 -20.64 14.01 7.90
C LEU A 143 -19.69 13.30 8.87
N LEU A 144 -20.21 12.68 9.92
CA LEU A 144 -19.40 11.86 10.84
C LEU A 144 -18.75 10.67 10.12
N VAL A 145 -19.52 9.96 9.28
CA VAL A 145 -19.05 8.81 8.51
C VAL A 145 -18.08 9.28 7.43
N ALA A 146 -18.42 10.36 6.72
CA ALA A 146 -17.55 10.95 5.71
C ALA A 146 -16.18 11.34 6.31
N ALA A 147 -16.18 11.97 7.49
CA ALA A 147 -14.96 12.34 8.19
C ALA A 147 -14.16 11.11 8.66
N ALA A 148 -14.81 10.08 9.19
CA ALA A 148 -14.14 8.85 9.60
C ALA A 148 -13.45 8.14 8.44
N CYS A 149 -14.16 7.92 7.33
CA CYS A 149 -13.61 7.26 6.14
C CYS A 149 -12.50 8.10 5.50
N SER A 150 -12.71 9.42 5.35
CA SER A 150 -11.72 10.32 4.75
C SER A 150 -10.45 10.43 5.61
N ARG A 151 -10.60 10.41 6.93
CA ARG A 151 -9.48 10.33 7.87
C ARG A 151 -8.68 9.05 7.68
N SER A 152 -9.35 7.90 7.71
CA SER A 152 -8.66 6.62 7.52
C SER A 152 -8.01 6.49 6.15
N LEU A 153 -8.59 7.10 5.11
CA LEU A 153 -8.00 7.17 3.78
C LEU A 153 -6.73 8.03 3.77
N LEU A 154 -6.77 9.22 4.35
CA LEU A 154 -5.61 10.11 4.46
C LEU A 154 -4.47 9.47 5.27
N GLU A 155 -4.81 8.82 6.39
CA GLU A 155 -3.86 8.07 7.23
C GLU A 155 -3.20 6.94 6.45
N GLY A 156 -3.99 6.16 5.70
CA GLY A 156 -3.51 5.09 4.82
C GLY A 156 -2.60 5.62 3.71
N ALA A 157 -3.00 6.71 3.05
CA ALA A 157 -2.22 7.36 1.99
C ALA A 157 -0.87 7.86 2.50
N ALA A 158 -0.84 8.48 3.69
CA ALA A 158 0.38 8.95 4.32
C ALA A 158 1.34 7.80 4.65
N ALA A 159 0.81 6.70 5.20
CA ALA A 159 1.59 5.50 5.49
C ALA A 159 2.13 4.86 4.21
N LEU A 160 1.26 4.63 3.22
CA LEU A 160 1.60 4.05 1.93
C LEU A 160 2.73 4.82 1.23
N THR A 161 2.64 6.14 1.19
CA THR A 161 3.68 6.99 0.57
C THR A 161 5.03 6.82 1.22
N HIS A 162 5.06 6.83 2.55
CA HIS A 162 6.30 6.71 3.29
C HIS A 162 6.94 5.35 3.09
N GLU A 163 6.15 4.30 3.26
CA GLU A 163 6.63 2.92 3.22
C GLU A 163 7.05 2.51 1.81
N THR A 164 6.29 2.94 0.80
CA THR A 164 6.69 2.78 -0.61
C THR A 164 8.03 3.44 -0.89
N THR A 165 8.24 4.67 -0.39
CA THR A 165 9.51 5.39 -0.56
C THR A 165 10.67 4.64 0.08
N LEU A 166 10.46 4.05 1.27
CA LEU A 166 11.48 3.25 1.94
C LEU A 166 11.77 1.94 1.21
N LEU A 167 10.74 1.21 0.78
CA LEU A 167 10.89 -0.02 0.00
C LEU A 167 11.65 0.24 -1.30
N HIS A 168 11.26 1.29 -2.03
CA HIS A 168 11.93 1.68 -3.27
C HIS A 168 13.41 2.01 -3.03
N LYS A 169 13.72 2.81 -2.00
CA LYS A 169 15.11 3.16 -1.66
C LYS A 169 15.95 1.95 -1.24
N ALA A 170 15.37 1.04 -0.47
CA ALA A 170 16.04 -0.19 -0.05
C ALA A 170 16.39 -1.05 -1.28
N TRP A 171 15.43 -1.24 -2.18
CA TRP A 171 15.65 -1.94 -3.44
C TRP A 171 16.67 -1.24 -4.34
N ASP A 172 16.56 0.07 -4.54
CA ASP A 172 17.51 0.88 -5.33
C ASP A 172 18.95 0.72 -4.82
N THR A 173 19.13 0.82 -3.50
CA THR A 173 20.44 0.71 -2.85
C THR A 173 21.03 -0.68 -3.05
N PHE A 174 20.22 -1.72 -2.83
CA PHE A 174 20.64 -3.10 -3.00
C PHE A 174 21.02 -3.40 -4.46
N LYS A 175 20.15 -3.05 -5.39
CA LYS A 175 20.34 -3.27 -6.83
C LYS A 175 21.58 -2.55 -7.37
N LYS A 176 21.82 -1.30 -6.96
CA LYS A 176 22.98 -0.50 -7.40
C LYS A 176 24.33 -1.08 -6.99
N ALA A 177 24.36 -1.93 -5.95
CA ALA A 177 25.60 -2.57 -5.50
C ALA A 177 26.18 -3.56 -6.53
N GLY A 178 25.42 -3.96 -7.55
CA GLY A 178 25.82 -4.95 -8.53
C GLY A 178 25.22 -6.33 -8.26
N PRO A 179 25.67 -7.37 -8.98
CA PRO A 179 25.17 -8.73 -8.78
C PRO A 179 25.35 -9.17 -7.32
N PRO A 180 24.30 -9.73 -6.68
CA PRO A 180 24.36 -10.02 -5.27
C PRO A 180 25.24 -11.23 -4.96
N THR A 181 25.98 -11.17 -3.85
CA THR A 181 26.51 -12.37 -3.21
C THR A 181 25.44 -13.04 -2.35
N THR A 182 25.58 -14.33 -2.04
CA THR A 182 24.69 -15.06 -1.14
C THR A 182 24.48 -14.31 0.19
N ASP A 183 25.54 -13.80 0.81
CA ASP A 183 25.47 -13.05 2.06
C ASP A 183 24.70 -11.73 1.94
N SER A 184 24.91 -11.01 0.84
CA SER A 184 24.20 -9.73 0.60
C SER A 184 22.71 -9.97 0.37
N LEU A 185 22.38 -11.03 -0.36
CA LEU A 185 21.02 -11.42 -0.69
C LEU A 185 20.26 -11.94 0.53
N THR A 186 20.89 -12.79 1.35
CA THR A 186 20.30 -13.30 2.59
C THR A 186 19.98 -12.14 3.54
N ARG A 187 20.91 -11.20 3.72
CA ARG A 187 20.67 -10.00 4.55
C ARG A 187 19.55 -9.12 3.99
N PHE A 188 19.54 -8.88 2.69
CA PHE A 188 18.50 -8.07 2.05
C PHE A 188 17.12 -8.74 2.13
N SER A 189 17.04 -10.03 1.82
CA SER A 189 15.81 -10.83 1.92
C SER A 189 15.26 -10.82 3.36
N ALA A 190 16.12 -10.98 4.37
CA ALA A 190 15.71 -10.87 5.77
C ALA A 190 15.21 -9.46 6.15
N ASP A 191 15.89 -8.40 5.73
CA ASP A 191 15.45 -7.01 5.97
C ASP A 191 14.12 -6.71 5.28
N LEU A 192 13.98 -7.06 4.01
CA LEU A 192 12.76 -6.87 3.23
C LEU A 192 11.60 -7.69 3.80
N ASN A 193 11.83 -8.95 4.17
CA ASN A 193 10.85 -9.80 4.85
C ASN A 193 10.32 -9.13 6.14
N ASN A 194 11.23 -8.64 6.99
CA ASN A 194 10.88 -7.96 8.23
C ASN A 194 10.09 -6.67 7.98
N ARG A 195 10.43 -5.91 6.94
CA ARG A 195 9.67 -4.72 6.52
C ARG A 195 8.27 -5.09 6.08
N LEU A 196 8.13 -6.03 5.14
CA LEU A 196 6.82 -6.48 4.64
C LEU A 196 5.96 -7.07 5.76
N ALA A 197 6.56 -7.84 6.66
CA ALA A 197 5.84 -8.37 7.83
C ALA A 197 5.31 -7.24 8.72
N LYS A 198 6.10 -6.20 8.97
CA LYS A 198 5.62 -5.01 9.71
C LYS A 198 4.51 -4.29 8.97
N LEU A 199 4.61 -4.12 7.65
CA LEU A 199 3.59 -3.45 6.85
C LEU A 199 2.25 -4.20 6.84
N GLN A 200 2.29 -5.52 6.88
CA GLN A 200 1.09 -6.37 6.80
C GLN A 200 0.49 -6.67 8.17
N TYR A 201 1.32 -6.84 9.21
CA TYR A 201 0.89 -7.46 10.47
C TYR A 201 1.26 -6.67 11.73
N ALA A 202 1.97 -5.54 11.62
CA ALA A 202 2.29 -4.77 12.82
C ALA A 202 1.02 -4.24 13.50
N SER A 203 0.99 -4.33 14.83
CA SER A 203 -0.18 -3.99 15.61
C SER A 203 0.21 -3.37 16.94
N ARG A 204 -0.72 -2.59 17.51
CA ARG A 204 -0.63 -2.06 18.89
C ARG A 204 -1.63 -2.76 19.83
N VAL A 205 -2.41 -3.70 19.30
CA VAL A 205 -3.33 -4.51 20.11
C VAL A 205 -2.53 -5.22 21.19
N GLY A 206 -2.98 -5.13 22.45
CA GLY A 206 -2.30 -5.73 23.61
C GLY A 206 -1.19 -4.86 24.25
N GLN A 207 -0.72 -3.79 23.59
CA GLN A 207 0.36 -2.94 24.12
C GLN A 207 -0.01 -2.30 25.48
N SER A 208 -1.25 -1.82 25.61
CA SER A 208 -1.77 -1.25 26.87
C SER A 208 -2.01 -2.29 27.97
N ALA A 209 -2.01 -3.58 27.62
CA ALA A 209 -2.13 -4.70 28.55
C ALA A 209 -0.76 -5.29 28.94
N GLY A 210 0.35 -4.61 28.62
CA GLY A 210 1.71 -5.06 28.92
C GLY A 210 2.22 -6.18 27.99
N GLN A 211 1.46 -6.57 26.97
CA GLN A 211 1.93 -7.51 25.96
C GLN A 211 2.80 -6.77 24.95
N THR A 212 4.06 -7.20 24.81
CA THR A 212 4.94 -6.63 23.78
C THR A 212 4.53 -7.22 22.44
N PRO A 213 4.06 -6.40 21.46
CA PRO A 213 3.71 -6.92 20.14
C PRO A 213 4.95 -7.50 19.48
N VAL A 214 4.81 -8.64 18.80
CA VAL A 214 5.88 -9.24 18.00
C VAL A 214 6.39 -8.25 16.94
N LEU A 215 5.47 -7.46 16.37
CA LEU A 215 5.76 -6.39 15.41
C LEU A 215 5.04 -5.12 15.83
N GLN A 216 5.80 -4.10 16.25
CA GLN A 216 5.22 -2.81 16.65
C GLN A 216 4.93 -1.91 15.44
N SER A 217 3.75 -1.30 15.43
CA SER A 217 3.36 -0.35 14.38
C SER A 217 3.91 1.05 14.67
N THR A 218 4.25 1.78 13.60
CA THR A 218 4.56 3.21 13.69
C THR A 218 3.30 4.00 14.06
N ASN A 219 3.46 5.10 14.80
CA ASN A 219 2.35 6.01 15.09
C ASN A 219 1.87 6.69 13.80
N VAL A 220 0.55 6.67 13.54
CA VAL A 220 -0.05 7.29 12.36
C VAL A 220 0.28 8.78 12.20
N MET A 221 0.39 9.51 13.32
CA MET A 221 0.80 10.92 13.30
C MET A 221 2.20 11.14 12.74
N THR A 222 3.09 10.16 12.88
CA THR A 222 4.41 10.21 12.25
C THR A 222 4.30 10.24 10.72
N TYR A 223 3.37 9.47 10.15
CA TYR A 223 3.12 9.48 8.71
C TYR A 223 2.43 10.78 8.28
N SER A 224 1.38 11.22 8.97
CA SER A 224 0.67 12.46 8.63
C SER A 224 1.60 13.69 8.67
N ASN A 225 2.49 13.77 9.67
CA ASN A 225 3.49 14.83 9.75
C ASN A 225 4.50 14.79 8.59
N LYS A 226 4.89 13.59 8.13
CA LYS A 226 5.77 13.44 6.96
C LYS A 226 5.06 13.84 5.67
N LEU A 227 3.79 13.45 5.51
CA LEU A 227 2.99 13.85 4.36
C LEU A 227 2.80 15.38 4.32
N ALA A 228 2.48 16.00 5.45
CA ALA A 228 2.34 17.45 5.58
C ALA A 228 3.61 18.20 5.15
N LYS A 229 4.80 17.72 5.52
CA LYS A 229 6.08 18.32 5.10
C LYS A 229 6.32 18.26 3.59
N ASN A 230 5.74 17.27 2.92
CA ASN A 230 5.93 17.04 1.49
C ASN A 230 4.77 17.58 0.63
N THR A 231 3.73 18.15 1.27
CA THR A 231 2.53 18.66 0.60
C THR A 231 2.45 20.16 0.80
N THR A 232 2.51 20.92 -0.29
CA THR A 232 2.47 22.40 -0.24
C THR A 232 1.13 22.98 -0.72
N THR A 233 0.29 22.17 -1.36
CA THR A 233 -0.97 22.61 -1.98
C THR A 233 -2.12 22.74 -0.98
N VAL A 234 -2.04 22.05 0.17
CA VAL A 234 -3.06 22.07 1.22
C VAL A 234 -2.42 21.92 2.60
N ASP A 235 -3.05 22.49 3.63
CA ASP A 235 -2.66 22.28 5.02
C ASP A 235 -3.20 20.94 5.53
N VAL A 236 -2.39 19.90 5.36
CA VAL A 236 -2.73 18.51 5.73
C VAL A 236 -3.07 18.39 7.22
N LEU A 237 -2.35 19.10 8.11
CA LEU A 237 -2.55 18.98 9.54
C LEU A 237 -3.82 19.70 10.01
N TYR A 238 -4.14 20.84 9.38
CA TYR A 238 -5.41 21.51 9.61
C TYR A 238 -6.60 20.62 9.22
N LEU A 239 -6.55 20.02 8.02
CA LEU A 239 -7.61 19.12 7.56
C LEU A 239 -7.74 17.89 8.44
N TYR A 240 -6.60 17.26 8.80
CA TYR A 240 -6.56 16.13 9.71
C TYR A 240 -7.12 16.48 11.10
N GLY A 241 -6.83 17.69 11.60
CA GLY A 241 -7.37 18.21 12.85
C GLY A 241 -8.90 18.26 12.83
N TRP A 242 -9.49 18.84 11.78
CA TRP A 242 -10.95 18.85 11.60
C TRP A 242 -11.55 17.46 11.50
N LEU A 243 -10.90 16.55 10.79
CA LEU A 243 -11.35 15.17 10.68
C LEU A 243 -11.35 14.46 12.04
N CYS A 244 -10.33 14.69 12.87
CA CYS A 244 -10.26 14.16 14.23
C CYS A 244 -11.32 14.79 15.15
N ASP A 245 -11.47 16.11 15.08
CA ASP A 245 -12.44 16.86 15.88
C ASP A 245 -13.89 16.51 15.47
N ALA A 246 -14.12 16.14 14.21
CA ALA A 246 -15.43 15.66 13.76
C ALA A 246 -15.80 14.29 14.32
N VAL A 247 -14.84 13.35 14.43
CA VAL A 247 -15.13 11.95 14.81
C VAL A 247 -15.03 11.65 16.30
N HIS A 248 -14.32 12.48 17.07
CA HIS A 248 -14.25 12.33 18.52
C HIS A 248 -15.26 13.26 19.22
N PRO A 249 -15.72 12.92 20.45
CA PRO A 249 -16.60 13.79 21.23
C PRO A 249 -15.95 15.14 21.54
N SER A 250 -16.13 16.11 20.65
CA SER A 250 -15.44 17.40 20.63
C SER A 250 -16.23 18.42 19.82
N PHE A 251 -15.67 19.63 19.62
CA PHE A 251 -16.39 20.73 18.99
C PHE A 251 -16.85 20.36 17.56
N GLY A 252 -15.97 19.76 16.77
CA GLY A 252 -16.25 19.34 15.40
C GLY A 252 -17.42 18.35 15.33
N SER A 253 -17.45 17.37 16.23
CA SER A 253 -18.58 16.43 16.37
C SER A 253 -19.88 17.14 16.78
N ALA A 254 -19.81 18.14 17.65
CA ALA A 254 -20.97 18.98 17.90
C ALA A 254 -21.38 19.71 16.61
N THR A 255 -20.45 20.28 15.84
CA THR A 255 -20.78 20.98 14.59
C THR A 255 -21.31 20.09 13.46
N THR A 256 -21.22 18.76 13.56
CA THR A 256 -21.91 17.84 12.63
C THR A 256 -23.41 17.73 12.94
N HIS A 257 -23.84 18.19 14.12
CA HIS A 257 -25.20 18.09 14.62
C HIS A 257 -25.78 19.41 15.18
N THR A 258 -24.96 20.46 15.34
CA THR A 258 -25.34 21.72 15.97
C THR A 258 -25.47 22.83 14.93
N VAL A 259 -26.54 23.60 15.07
CA VAL A 259 -27.06 24.52 14.06
C VAL A 259 -26.82 25.99 14.44
N LEU A 260 -26.89 26.37 15.71
CA LEU A 260 -26.79 27.77 16.11
C LEU A 260 -26.54 27.90 17.61
N ARG A 261 -25.76 28.91 18.00
CA ARG A 261 -25.78 29.50 19.35
C ARG A 261 -26.31 30.92 19.22
N ALA A 262 -27.61 31.11 19.45
CA ALA A 262 -28.19 32.44 19.52
C ALA A 262 -28.13 32.92 20.98
N SER A 263 -27.30 33.92 21.27
CA SER A 263 -27.29 34.58 22.59
C SER A 263 -28.19 35.80 22.56
N ASP A 264 -29.01 35.99 23.59
CA ASP A 264 -29.68 37.27 23.81
C ASP A 264 -28.65 38.40 24.08
N ARG A 265 -29.02 39.67 23.91
CA ARG A 265 -28.30 40.80 24.52
C ARG A 265 -29.07 41.13 25.80
N PRO A 266 -28.73 40.51 26.94
CA PRO A 266 -27.49 40.76 27.71
C PRO A 266 -26.53 39.54 27.88
N LYS A 267 -26.61 38.51 27.02
CA LYS A 267 -25.93 37.20 27.16
C LYS A 267 -26.34 36.43 28.41
N THR A 268 -27.60 36.59 28.83
CA THR A 268 -28.13 35.85 29.99
C THR A 268 -28.47 34.41 29.63
N HIS A 269 -28.75 34.12 28.35
CA HIS A 269 -29.03 32.77 27.87
C HIS A 269 -28.57 32.60 26.42
N ALA A 270 -28.30 31.35 26.05
CA ALA A 270 -28.07 30.95 24.67
C ALA A 270 -29.00 29.80 24.32
N ILE A 271 -29.67 29.88 23.17
CA ILE A 271 -30.45 28.78 22.63
C ILE A 271 -29.57 28.02 21.64
N GLU A 272 -29.42 26.73 21.89
CA GLU A 272 -28.73 25.80 21.01
C GLU A 272 -29.75 24.95 20.25
N HIS A 273 -29.65 24.97 18.93
CA HIS A 273 -30.46 24.11 18.06
C HIS A 273 -29.64 22.92 17.58
N TYR A 274 -30.20 21.72 17.74
CA TYR A 274 -29.62 20.46 17.27
C TYR A 274 -30.46 19.91 16.12
N ALA A 275 -29.78 19.45 15.07
CA ALA A 275 -30.40 18.82 13.92
C ALA A 275 -29.52 17.68 13.42
N ARG A 276 -30.13 16.73 12.70
CA ARG A 276 -29.37 15.63 12.08
C ARG A 276 -28.41 16.10 10.98
N HIS A 277 -28.64 17.29 10.44
CA HIS A 277 -27.77 17.92 9.44
C HIS A 277 -27.39 19.31 9.95
N PRO A 278 -26.11 19.71 9.87
CA PRO A 278 -25.69 20.99 10.39
C PRO A 278 -26.18 22.10 9.49
N LEU A 279 -26.73 23.13 10.11
CA LEU A 279 -27.36 24.26 9.45
C LEU A 279 -26.64 25.54 9.88
N LYS A 280 -26.62 26.54 9.00
CA LYS A 280 -26.08 27.88 9.18
C LYS A 280 -27.24 28.88 9.01
N PRO A 281 -27.41 29.84 9.93
CA PRO A 281 -28.45 30.86 9.81
C PRO A 281 -28.24 31.72 8.56
N LEU A 282 -29.33 32.06 7.88
CA LEU A 282 -29.40 33.10 6.86
C LEU A 282 -30.14 34.32 7.43
N ALA A 283 -29.70 35.53 7.05
CA ALA A 283 -30.22 36.79 7.59
C ALA A 283 -31.74 36.99 7.38
N ALA A 284 -32.36 36.31 6.41
CA ALA A 284 -33.76 36.48 6.03
C ALA A 284 -34.68 35.34 6.50
N SER A 285 -34.47 34.79 7.71
CA SER A 285 -35.27 33.70 8.34
C SER A 285 -35.15 32.28 7.74
N GLY A 286 -34.02 31.98 7.07
CA GLY A 286 -33.73 30.66 6.51
C GLY A 286 -32.51 29.98 7.11
N TYR A 287 -32.28 28.74 6.68
CA TYR A 287 -31.09 27.96 7.02
C TYR A 287 -30.39 27.47 5.74
N ALA A 288 -29.06 27.47 5.72
CA ALA A 288 -28.23 26.81 4.72
C ALA A 288 -27.47 25.66 5.37
N MET A 289 -26.97 24.68 4.62
CA MET A 289 -26.11 23.65 5.22
C MET A 289 -24.76 24.23 5.63
N GLN A 290 -24.24 23.80 6.79
CA GLN A 290 -22.90 24.12 7.25
C GLN A 290 -21.92 23.14 6.57
N PRO A 291 -20.98 23.60 5.73
CA PRO A 291 -20.18 22.71 4.90
C PRO A 291 -18.76 22.44 5.43
N THR A 292 -18.35 22.98 6.59
CA THR A 292 -16.95 22.88 7.07
C THR A 292 -16.47 21.45 7.22
N VAL A 293 -17.23 20.58 7.91
CA VAL A 293 -16.82 19.18 8.03
C VAL A 293 -16.94 18.45 6.69
N ALA A 294 -17.90 18.84 5.84
CA ALA A 294 -18.03 18.29 4.49
C ALA A 294 -16.81 18.66 3.61
N HIS A 295 -16.33 19.89 3.69
CA HIS A 295 -15.09 20.35 3.02
C HIS A 295 -13.87 19.65 3.60
N ALA A 296 -13.79 19.52 4.93
CA ALA A 296 -12.72 18.80 5.61
C ALA A 296 -12.72 17.29 5.31
N ALA A 297 -13.83 16.70 4.87
CA ALA A 297 -13.87 15.32 4.37
C ALA A 297 -13.56 15.23 2.87
N ALA A 298 -14.05 16.20 2.08
CA ALA A 298 -13.86 16.24 0.64
C ALA A 298 -12.41 16.48 0.22
N ASP A 299 -11.76 17.51 0.77
CA ASP A 299 -10.43 17.94 0.32
C ASP A 299 -9.34 16.89 0.63
N PRO A 300 -9.32 16.23 1.82
CA PRO A 300 -8.42 15.12 2.10
C PRO A 300 -8.65 13.88 1.25
N LEU A 301 -9.89 13.58 0.85
CA LEU A 301 -10.14 12.47 -0.07
C LEU A 301 -9.42 12.71 -1.39
N VAL A 302 -9.55 13.91 -1.97
CA VAL A 302 -8.90 14.23 -3.25
C VAL A 302 -7.39 14.15 -3.11
N LEU A 303 -6.82 14.76 -2.06
CA LEU A 303 -5.38 14.65 -1.78
C LEU A 303 -4.95 13.18 -1.64
N ALA A 304 -5.68 12.41 -0.84
CA ALA A 304 -5.32 11.03 -0.56
C ALA A 304 -5.40 10.15 -1.81
N ALA A 305 -6.36 10.39 -2.71
CA ALA A 305 -6.44 9.68 -3.98
C ALA A 305 -5.20 9.94 -4.86
N ASP A 306 -4.78 11.20 -5.02
CA ASP A 306 -3.58 11.56 -5.78
C ASP A 306 -2.31 10.89 -5.20
N VAL A 307 -2.22 10.91 -3.87
CA VAL A 307 -1.12 10.34 -3.11
C VAL A 307 -1.09 8.81 -3.21
N VAL A 308 -2.24 8.15 -3.10
CA VAL A 308 -2.39 6.70 -3.28
C VAL A 308 -2.01 6.31 -4.70
N TYR A 309 -2.53 7.00 -5.72
CA TYR A 309 -2.21 6.72 -7.13
C TYR A 309 -0.70 6.80 -7.41
N SER A 310 -0.07 7.88 -6.95
CA SER A 310 1.38 8.09 -7.11
C SER A 310 2.20 7.01 -6.39
N SER A 311 1.77 6.63 -5.18
CA SER A 311 2.47 5.62 -4.37
C SER A 311 2.31 4.22 -4.96
N LEU A 312 1.09 3.81 -5.34
CA LEU A 312 0.84 2.52 -5.97
C LEU A 312 1.59 2.38 -7.30
N SER A 313 1.73 3.46 -8.06
CA SER A 313 2.55 3.49 -9.28
C SER A 313 4.03 3.21 -8.97
N LEU A 314 4.58 3.80 -7.90
CA LEU A 314 5.95 3.56 -7.48
C LEU A 314 6.16 2.15 -6.91
N VAL A 315 5.18 1.59 -6.18
CA VAL A 315 5.21 0.19 -5.74
C VAL A 315 5.20 -0.74 -6.95
N GLN A 316 4.28 -0.52 -7.90
CA GLN A 316 4.16 -1.31 -9.13
C GLN A 316 5.48 -1.30 -9.91
N TRP A 317 6.09 -0.12 -10.06
CA TRP A 317 7.40 0.01 -10.68
C TRP A 317 8.48 -0.77 -9.92
N THR A 318 8.53 -0.64 -8.59
CA THR A 318 9.53 -1.33 -7.76
C THR A 318 9.36 -2.84 -7.84
N MET A 319 8.13 -3.34 -7.84
CA MET A 319 7.81 -4.75 -8.03
C MET A 319 8.23 -5.24 -9.42
N GLY A 320 7.93 -4.48 -10.48
CA GLY A 320 8.35 -4.84 -11.84
C GLY A 320 9.87 -4.84 -11.98
N ASP A 321 10.56 -3.86 -11.39
CA ASP A 321 12.02 -3.78 -11.42
C ASP A 321 12.68 -4.93 -10.64
N LEU A 322 12.13 -5.29 -9.48
CA LEU A 322 12.58 -6.44 -8.70
C LEU A 322 12.35 -7.74 -9.48
N GLY A 323 11.13 -7.95 -9.99
CA GLY A 323 10.76 -9.15 -10.73
C GLY A 323 11.57 -9.35 -12.00
N LEU A 324 11.87 -8.28 -12.75
CA LEU A 324 12.68 -8.34 -13.96
C LEU A 324 14.18 -8.49 -13.66
N THR A 325 14.70 -7.81 -12.62
CA THR A 325 16.13 -7.89 -12.27
C THR A 325 16.50 -9.23 -11.66
N ALA A 326 15.63 -9.81 -10.84
CA ALA A 326 15.82 -11.13 -10.22
C ALA A 326 15.19 -12.27 -11.02
N GLU A 327 14.75 -11.99 -12.25
CA GLU A 327 14.16 -12.97 -13.18
C GLU A 327 13.04 -13.81 -12.55
N ILE A 328 12.16 -13.19 -11.75
CA ILE A 328 11.04 -13.87 -11.06
C ILE A 328 9.88 -14.16 -12.02
N HIS A 329 9.68 -13.30 -13.01
CA HIS A 329 8.58 -13.41 -13.95
C HIS A 329 8.62 -14.73 -14.74
N GLY A 330 7.46 -15.40 -14.81
CA GLY A 330 7.30 -16.63 -15.58
C GLY A 330 7.82 -17.90 -14.90
N LEU A 331 8.35 -17.82 -13.68
CA LEU A 331 8.88 -18.98 -12.94
C LEU A 331 8.02 -19.45 -11.77
N ASN A 332 7.05 -18.65 -11.34
CA ASN A 332 6.04 -19.13 -10.42
C ASN A 332 4.96 -19.92 -11.19
N ARG A 333 4.48 -21.01 -10.60
CA ARG A 333 3.33 -21.81 -11.05
C ARG A 333 2.02 -21.23 -10.53
N LEU A 334 2.09 -20.45 -9.45
CA LEU A 334 0.93 -19.75 -8.89
C LEU A 334 0.81 -18.38 -9.53
N SER A 335 -0.38 -18.09 -10.03
CA SER A 335 -0.76 -16.74 -10.47
C SER A 335 -0.92 -15.81 -9.27
N TYR A 336 -0.41 -14.59 -9.37
CA TYR A 336 -0.56 -13.55 -8.34
C TYR A 336 -0.60 -12.15 -8.96
N ALA A 337 -1.03 -11.14 -8.20
CA ALA A 337 -1.20 -9.78 -8.69
C ALA A 337 0.14 -9.14 -9.08
N GLY A 338 0.44 -9.08 -10.38
CA GLY A 338 1.75 -8.64 -10.88
C GLY A 338 2.65 -9.76 -11.39
N ASP A 339 2.11 -10.98 -11.49
CA ASP A 339 2.71 -12.02 -12.32
C ASP A 339 2.67 -11.62 -13.80
N SER A 340 3.65 -12.12 -14.56
CA SER A 340 3.66 -12.09 -16.02
C SER A 340 3.87 -13.51 -16.48
N ASP A 341 2.93 -14.02 -17.28
CA ASP A 341 2.92 -15.42 -17.74
C ASP A 341 4.21 -15.82 -18.46
N GLN A 342 4.92 -14.85 -19.03
CA GLN A 342 6.16 -15.04 -19.76
C GLN A 342 7.22 -13.99 -19.39
N PRO A 343 8.50 -14.38 -19.31
CA PRO A 343 9.60 -13.42 -19.25
C PRO A 343 9.67 -12.67 -20.60
N PRO A 344 9.92 -11.35 -20.60
CA PRO A 344 10.02 -10.59 -21.83
C PRO A 344 11.24 -11.02 -22.66
N GLN A 345 11.08 -11.14 -23.98
CA GLN A 345 12.20 -11.41 -24.86
C GLN A 345 13.08 -10.16 -25.02
N ARG A 346 14.36 -10.36 -25.38
CA ARG A 346 15.35 -9.27 -25.48
C ARG A 346 14.90 -8.11 -26.38
N SER A 347 14.14 -8.41 -27.43
CA SER A 347 13.64 -7.42 -28.42
C SER A 347 12.32 -6.78 -28.03
N ASP A 348 11.60 -7.33 -27.07
CA ASP A 348 10.23 -6.91 -26.72
C ASP A 348 10.25 -5.55 -26.05
N ALA A 349 9.11 -4.86 -26.12
CA ALA A 349 8.86 -3.71 -25.28
C ALA A 349 8.95 -4.13 -23.81
N CYS A 350 9.63 -3.33 -23.00
CA CYS A 350 9.84 -3.67 -21.61
C CYS A 350 8.51 -3.62 -20.84
N PRO A 351 8.15 -4.67 -20.06
CA PRO A 351 6.89 -4.72 -19.31
C PRO A 351 6.70 -3.58 -18.29
N CYS A 352 7.78 -2.89 -17.93
CA CYS A 352 7.74 -1.75 -17.02
C CYS A 352 7.10 -0.47 -17.60
N GLY A 353 6.69 -0.48 -18.88
CA GLY A 353 6.06 0.67 -19.53
C GLY A 353 7.00 1.80 -19.94
N SER A 354 8.33 1.61 -19.84
CA SER A 354 9.31 2.65 -20.21
C SER A 354 9.40 3.00 -21.69
N GLY A 355 8.70 2.26 -22.57
CA GLY A 355 8.82 2.36 -24.03
C GLY A 355 10.16 1.83 -24.59
N ARG A 356 11.09 1.40 -23.74
CA ARG A 356 12.39 0.84 -24.16
C ARG A 356 12.27 -0.64 -24.46
N LYS A 357 13.15 -1.15 -25.32
CA LYS A 357 13.34 -2.60 -25.47
C LYS A 357 13.88 -3.20 -24.18
N TYR A 358 13.39 -4.37 -23.77
CA TYR A 358 13.78 -5.03 -22.51
C TYR A 358 15.31 -5.09 -22.33
N LYS A 359 16.05 -5.50 -23.38
CA LYS A 359 17.52 -5.58 -23.30
C LYS A 359 18.23 -4.25 -22.98
N ARG A 360 17.60 -3.10 -23.29
CA ARG A 360 18.10 -1.74 -23.07
C ARG A 360 17.46 -1.05 -21.87
N CYS A 361 16.60 -1.74 -21.12
CA CYS A 361 15.99 -1.18 -19.92
C CYS A 361 16.93 -1.33 -18.71
N VAL A 362 16.56 -0.69 -17.59
CA VAL A 362 17.37 -0.60 -16.37
C VAL A 362 17.25 -1.81 -15.45
N HIS A 363 16.50 -2.85 -15.82
CA HIS A 363 16.24 -4.03 -14.99
C HIS A 363 17.43 -5.01 -14.98
N ARG A 364 18.56 -4.54 -14.44
CA ARG A 364 19.81 -5.31 -14.31
C ARG A 364 20.50 -4.90 -13.02
N TRP A 365 21.25 -5.82 -12.43
CA TRP A 365 22.13 -5.52 -11.32
C TRP A 365 23.13 -4.41 -11.67
N GLY A 366 23.44 -3.56 -10.71
CA GLY A 366 24.34 -2.41 -10.86
C GLY A 366 23.72 -1.19 -11.56
N GLN A 367 22.45 -1.27 -11.99
CA GLN A 367 21.71 -0.15 -12.56
C GLN A 367 20.80 0.51 -11.52
N PRO A 368 20.46 1.81 -11.67
CA PRO A 368 19.48 2.45 -10.81
C PRO A 368 18.10 1.80 -10.95
N SER A 369 17.30 1.82 -9.87
CA SER A 369 15.89 1.44 -9.93
C SER A 369 14.97 2.64 -10.19
N THR A 370 15.51 3.83 -10.45
CA THR A 370 14.69 5.01 -10.73
C THR A 370 13.88 4.84 -12.02
N PRO A 371 12.55 5.13 -12.01
CA PRO A 371 11.76 5.13 -13.24
C PRO A 371 12.40 6.04 -14.29
N PRO A 372 12.66 5.56 -15.52
CA PRO A 372 13.13 6.43 -16.58
C PRO A 372 12.03 7.45 -16.91
N PRO A 373 12.39 8.67 -17.35
CA PRO A 373 11.41 9.58 -17.91
C PRO A 373 10.69 8.89 -19.07
N PRO A 374 9.38 9.19 -19.29
CA PRO A 374 8.63 8.62 -20.40
C PRO A 374 9.40 8.85 -21.71
N ALA A 375 9.45 7.82 -22.56
CA ALA A 375 10.12 7.93 -23.85
C ALA A 375 9.44 9.05 -24.65
N VAL A 376 10.22 10.03 -25.10
CA VAL A 376 9.76 10.99 -26.11
C VAL A 376 9.54 10.18 -27.38
N GLU A 377 8.31 10.15 -27.89
CA GLU A 377 8.04 9.52 -29.19
C GLU A 377 8.92 10.20 -30.26
N PRO A 378 9.62 9.41 -31.10
CA PRO A 378 10.50 9.94 -32.13
C PRO A 378 9.77 10.68 -33.25
#